data_AF-A0A970LJX0-F1
#
_entry.id   AF-A0A970LJX0-F1
#
_cell.length_a   1.000
_cell.length_b   1.000
_cell.length_c   1.000
_cell.angle_alpha   90.00
_cell.angle_beta   90.00
_cell.angle_gamma   90.00
#
_symmetry.space_group_name_H-M   'P 1'
#
loop_
_entity.id
_entity.type
_entity.pdbx_description
1 polymer ?
#
loop_
_entity_poly.entity_id
_entity_poly.type
_entity_poly.pdbx_seq_one_letter_code
_entity_poly.pdbx_strand_id
1 'polypeptide(L)'
;MLNYIDQMKRMQQLGLIIDNREKKDYSPIIADFSDGKVAMFLYGLWSAAIFKNKGINYGIAPLPYSGDTRSKPLTTVEGFVINKFSKNMDNAKLFYNYIYRDDNQQRLIEAGNKHALKTGERNPCNISVIDSEYIQSDEILNCVCKIGFDVEPFPNISEGPLWYNQNVTFVTLAQIFFGDPYGNKVDAEFKLNELTSFLLKEVANMNQETEPLDISKALYIIIGCAVLAVVLSVIIVVSLLKKKKADHLKPINDTKESIVGYLLLLPFFALVILFYIYPIVQNFSLSMTNYSGTNLRDYTFIGFSNYKTIFTNELKGLLGMTVWTLVFAIVVTGGSFIFGT
;
A
#
# COMPACT_ATOMS: atom_id res chain seq x y z
N MET A 1 -15.41 -17.42 15.11
CA MET A 1 -14.67 -16.17 15.38
C MET A 1 -14.95 -15.61 16.78
N LEU A 2 -16.22 -15.47 17.20
CA LEU A 2 -16.56 -14.95 18.53
C LEU A 2 -15.90 -15.71 19.70
N ASN A 3 -15.90 -17.05 19.67
CA ASN A 3 -15.20 -17.86 20.68
C ASN A 3 -13.71 -17.50 20.84
N TYR A 4 -13.02 -17.16 19.74
CA TYR A 4 -11.61 -16.74 19.79
C TYR A 4 -11.47 -15.36 20.42
N ILE A 5 -12.38 -14.44 20.11
CA ILE A 5 -12.43 -13.10 20.71
C ILE A 5 -12.64 -13.21 22.23
N ASP A 6 -13.58 -14.06 22.66
CA ASP A 6 -13.86 -14.27 24.08
C ASP A 6 -12.66 -14.90 24.80
N GLN A 7 -11.98 -15.86 24.17
CA GLN A 7 -10.76 -16.45 24.70
C GLN A 7 -9.63 -15.41 24.84
N MET A 8 -9.42 -14.57 23.82
CA MET A 8 -8.41 -13.51 23.87
C MET A 8 -8.74 -12.45 24.93
N LYS A 9 -10.00 -12.01 25.03
CA LYS A 9 -10.47 -11.10 26.10
C LYS A 9 -10.26 -11.69 27.49
N ARG A 10 -10.50 -12.99 27.67
CA ARG A 10 -10.20 -13.70 28.91
C ARG A 10 -8.70 -13.69 29.20
N MET A 11 -7.85 -13.92 28.21
CA MET A 11 -6.39 -13.86 28.40
C MET A 11 -5.91 -12.44 28.73
N GLN A 12 -6.51 -11.38 28.17
CA GLN A 12 -6.24 -9.99 28.56
C GLN A 12 -6.60 -9.75 30.03
N GLN A 13 -7.79 -10.18 30.47
CA GLN A 13 -8.23 -10.03 31.86
C GLN A 13 -7.31 -10.76 32.86
N LEU A 14 -6.72 -11.88 32.43
CA LEU A 14 -5.75 -12.64 33.23
C LEU A 14 -4.32 -12.07 33.15
N GLY A 15 -4.08 -11.02 32.36
CA GLY A 15 -2.75 -10.43 32.15
C GLY A 15 -1.78 -11.35 31.39
N LEU A 16 -2.30 -12.31 30.61
CA LEU A 16 -1.50 -13.32 29.91
C LEU A 16 -1.06 -12.88 28.50
N ILE A 17 -1.58 -11.76 28.00
CA ILE A 17 -1.18 -11.18 26.71
C ILE A 17 -0.92 -9.68 26.86
N ILE A 18 -0.18 -9.11 25.91
CA ILE A 18 0.12 -7.68 25.86
C ILE A 18 -1.20 -6.91 25.67
N ASP A 19 -1.53 -6.08 26.65
CA ASP A 19 -2.74 -5.25 26.66
C ASP A 19 -2.38 -3.77 26.51
N ASN A 20 -1.88 -3.39 25.33
CA ASN A 20 -1.51 -2.01 25.04
C ASN A 20 -1.97 -1.60 23.65
N ARG A 21 -2.96 -0.71 23.60
CA ARG A 21 -3.54 -0.14 22.37
C ARG A 21 -2.52 0.61 21.50
N GLU A 22 -1.44 1.12 22.09
CA GLU A 22 -0.40 1.88 21.39
C GLU A 22 0.73 1.02 20.83
N LYS A 23 0.83 -0.27 21.19
CA LYS A 23 1.78 -1.21 20.58
C LYS A 23 1.21 -1.71 19.24
N LYS A 24 1.40 -0.90 18.20
CA LYS A 24 0.84 -1.12 16.85
C LYS A 24 1.76 -1.91 15.92
N ASP A 25 3.03 -2.07 16.28
CA ASP A 25 4.05 -2.75 15.49
C ASP A 25 4.74 -3.88 16.27
N TYR A 26 5.50 -4.69 15.56
CA TYR A 26 6.22 -5.83 16.13
C TYR A 26 7.49 -5.43 16.88
N SER A 27 8.04 -4.22 16.66
CA SER A 27 9.32 -3.80 17.25
C SER A 27 9.31 -3.78 18.79
N PRO A 28 8.28 -3.24 19.47
CA PRO A 28 8.15 -3.29 20.92
C PRO A 28 8.03 -4.72 21.45
N ILE A 29 7.37 -5.61 20.71
CA ILE A 29 7.20 -7.02 21.08
C ILE A 29 8.55 -7.74 21.02
N ILE A 30 9.34 -7.51 19.97
CA ILE A 30 10.71 -8.03 19.82
C ILE A 30 11.61 -7.52 20.94
N ALA A 31 11.49 -6.24 21.32
CA ALA A 31 12.24 -5.67 22.43
C ALA A 31 11.86 -6.33 23.76
N ASP A 32 10.57 -6.46 24.07
CA ASP A 32 10.12 -7.10 25.31
C ASP A 32 10.52 -8.58 25.39
N PHE A 33 10.47 -9.31 24.28
CA PHE A 33 10.97 -10.69 24.21
C PHE A 33 12.49 -10.75 24.43
N SER A 34 13.24 -9.84 23.80
CA SER A 34 14.70 -9.74 23.97
C SER A 34 15.10 -9.40 25.41
N ASP A 35 14.26 -8.63 26.12
CA ASP A 35 14.46 -8.24 27.51
C ASP A 35 13.96 -9.31 28.51
N GLY A 36 13.43 -10.44 28.03
CA GLY A 36 12.89 -11.52 28.87
C GLY A 36 11.55 -11.20 29.55
N LYS A 37 10.85 -10.16 29.11
CA LYS A 37 9.53 -9.77 29.65
C LYS A 37 8.37 -10.56 29.05
N VAL A 38 8.60 -11.18 27.90
CA VAL A 38 7.61 -11.98 27.15
C VAL A 38 8.19 -13.38 26.93
N ALA A 39 7.47 -14.42 27.33
CA ALA A 39 7.90 -15.80 27.15
C ALA A 39 7.66 -16.34 25.74
N MET A 40 6.58 -15.91 25.09
CA MET A 40 6.15 -16.36 23.76
C MET A 40 5.45 -15.23 23.02
N PHE A 41 5.62 -15.18 21.70
CA PHE A 41 4.89 -14.26 20.82
C PHE A 41 4.72 -14.88 19.44
N LEU A 42 3.75 -14.38 18.67
CA LEU A 42 3.52 -14.83 17.30
C LEU A 42 4.48 -14.10 16.36
N TYR A 43 5.16 -14.85 15.51
CA TYR A 43 6.31 -14.34 14.78
C TYR A 43 6.50 -15.03 13.44
N GLY A 44 6.88 -14.26 12.42
CA GLY A 44 7.50 -14.78 11.20
C GLY A 44 8.94 -14.27 11.12
N LEU A 45 9.87 -15.09 10.65
CA LEU A 45 11.31 -15.02 10.93
C LEU A 45 12.13 -13.79 10.46
N TRP A 46 11.51 -12.68 10.08
CA TRP A 46 12.16 -11.50 9.48
C TRP A 46 13.21 -10.79 10.36
N SER A 47 13.30 -11.11 11.64
CA SER A 47 14.25 -10.58 12.64
C SER A 47 15.01 -11.68 13.41
N ALA A 48 15.09 -12.93 12.90
CA ALA A 48 15.73 -14.06 13.59
C ALA A 48 17.22 -13.79 13.90
N ALA A 49 17.87 -13.01 13.04
CA ALA A 49 19.23 -12.51 13.25
C ALA A 49 19.37 -11.66 14.55
N ILE A 50 18.35 -10.90 14.95
CA ILE A 50 18.39 -10.07 16.16
C ILE A 50 18.52 -10.95 17.41
N PHE A 51 17.71 -12.02 17.49
CA PHE A 51 17.72 -12.94 18.62
C PHE A 51 19.06 -13.68 18.72
N LYS A 52 19.59 -14.14 17.58
CA LYS A 52 20.89 -14.80 17.52
C LYS A 52 22.03 -13.85 17.94
N ASN A 53 22.05 -12.62 17.45
CA ASN A 53 23.08 -11.63 17.78
C ASN A 53 23.03 -11.20 19.26
N LYS A 54 21.85 -11.17 19.87
CA LYS A 54 21.68 -10.91 21.30
C LYS A 54 21.92 -12.14 22.18
N GLY A 55 22.19 -13.31 21.59
CA GLY A 55 22.39 -14.55 22.33
C GLY A 55 21.13 -15.06 23.04
N ILE A 56 19.94 -14.71 22.55
CA ILE A 56 18.69 -15.18 23.12
C ILE A 56 18.54 -16.67 22.83
N ASN A 57 18.29 -17.47 23.87
CA ASN A 57 17.95 -18.87 23.72
C ASN A 57 16.45 -19.00 23.39
N TYR A 58 16.11 -19.17 22.11
CA TYR A 58 14.74 -19.27 21.64
C TYR A 58 14.53 -20.50 20.77
N GLY A 59 13.29 -20.99 20.73
CA GLY A 59 12.83 -22.02 19.83
C GLY A 59 11.65 -21.55 19.00
N ILE A 60 11.31 -22.32 17.97
CA ILE A 60 10.10 -22.11 17.18
C ILE A 60 9.24 -23.36 17.31
N ALA A 61 7.94 -23.15 17.45
CA ALA A 61 6.97 -24.22 17.51
C ALA A 61 5.79 -23.87 16.59
N PRO A 62 5.09 -24.88 16.05
CA PRO A 62 3.83 -24.67 15.36
C PRO A 62 2.81 -23.96 16.25
N LEU A 63 1.85 -23.28 15.63
CA LEU A 63 0.74 -22.68 16.37
C LEU A 63 -0.04 -23.77 17.14
N PRO A 64 -0.62 -23.41 18.30
CA PRO A 64 -1.35 -24.35 19.14
C PRO A 64 -2.63 -24.86 18.44
N TYR A 65 -3.20 -25.91 19.01
CA TYR A 65 -4.55 -26.36 18.64
C TYR A 65 -5.61 -25.44 19.26
N SER A 66 -6.71 -25.26 18.55
CA SER A 66 -7.97 -24.75 19.07
C SER A 66 -9.02 -25.87 18.96
N GLY A 67 -9.36 -26.48 20.08
CA GLY A 67 -10.10 -27.74 20.08
C GLY A 67 -9.32 -28.82 19.32
N ASP A 68 -9.96 -29.47 18.35
CA ASP A 68 -9.36 -30.53 17.54
C ASP A 68 -8.62 -30.02 16.30
N THR A 69 -8.66 -28.72 16.02
CA THR A 69 -8.08 -28.13 14.81
C THR A 69 -6.79 -27.40 15.13
N ARG A 70 -5.72 -27.71 14.39
CA ARG A 70 -4.45 -26.97 14.46
C ARG A 70 -4.63 -25.59 13.84
N SER A 71 -4.20 -24.54 14.52
CA SER A 71 -4.20 -23.19 13.94
C SER A 71 -3.20 -23.12 12.79
N LYS A 72 -3.65 -22.64 11.62
CA LYS A 72 -2.82 -22.51 10.43
C LYS A 72 -2.40 -21.05 10.26
N PRO A 73 -1.10 -20.73 10.27
CA PRO A 73 -0.67 -19.39 9.93
C PRO A 73 -0.90 -19.14 8.45
N LEU A 74 -1.15 -17.87 8.11
CA LEU A 74 -1.18 -17.45 6.72
C LEU A 74 0.26 -17.34 6.20
N THR A 75 0.50 -17.83 4.98
CA THR A 75 1.82 -17.78 4.33
C THR A 75 1.73 -17.07 2.98
N THR A 76 2.85 -16.49 2.56
CA THR A 76 3.07 -16.02 1.19
C THR A 76 4.21 -16.80 0.58
N VAL A 77 4.14 -17.03 -0.73
CA VAL A 77 5.21 -17.70 -1.47
C VAL A 77 5.90 -16.66 -2.34
N GLU A 78 7.20 -16.50 -2.13
CA GLU A 78 8.04 -15.73 -3.04
C GLU A 78 8.45 -16.62 -4.22
N GLY A 79 8.26 -16.11 -5.44
CA GLY A 79 8.58 -16.85 -6.65
C GLY A 79 9.05 -15.92 -7.77
N PHE A 80 9.77 -16.49 -8.73
CA PHE A 80 10.13 -15.79 -9.94
C PHE A 80 8.92 -15.72 -10.87
N VAL A 81 8.76 -14.60 -11.57
CA VAL A 81 7.73 -14.41 -12.59
C VAL A 81 8.37 -13.91 -13.88
N ILE A 82 7.89 -14.38 -15.02
CA ILE A 82 8.34 -13.89 -16.33
C ILE A 82 7.41 -12.77 -16.76
N ASN A 83 7.99 -11.60 -17.07
CA ASN A 83 7.22 -10.48 -17.62
C ASN A 83 6.59 -10.90 -18.97
N LYS A 84 5.25 -10.81 -19.05
CA LYS A 84 4.47 -11.09 -20.27
C LYS A 84 4.94 -10.30 -21.49
N PHE A 85 5.52 -9.13 -21.29
CA PHE A 85 6.00 -8.22 -22.34
C PHE A 85 7.52 -8.35 -22.59
N SER A 86 8.17 -9.39 -22.07
CA SER A 86 9.60 -9.60 -22.30
C SER A 86 9.90 -9.69 -23.81
N LYS A 87 10.83 -8.86 -24.27
CA LYS A 87 11.35 -8.93 -25.64
C LYS A 87 12.22 -10.16 -25.88
N ASN A 88 12.64 -10.84 -24.81
CA ASN A 88 13.52 -12.01 -24.84
C ASN A 88 12.86 -13.19 -24.10
N MET A 89 11.65 -13.56 -24.52
CA MET A 89 10.84 -14.58 -23.85
C MET A 89 11.56 -15.94 -23.74
N ASP A 90 12.26 -16.37 -24.80
CA ASP A 90 12.92 -17.67 -24.83
C ASP A 90 14.08 -17.75 -23.83
N ASN A 91 14.95 -16.75 -23.80
CA ASN A 91 16.04 -16.67 -22.82
C ASN A 91 15.50 -16.53 -21.38
N ALA A 92 14.41 -15.79 -21.18
CA ALA A 92 13.77 -15.69 -19.87
C ALA A 92 13.25 -17.05 -19.39
N LYS A 93 12.64 -17.86 -20.26
CA LYS A 93 12.22 -19.24 -19.94
C LYS A 93 13.40 -20.16 -19.64
N LEU A 94 14.50 -20.04 -20.39
CA LEU A 94 15.72 -20.81 -20.12
C LEU A 94 16.29 -20.49 -18.74
N PHE A 95 16.40 -19.21 -18.40
CA PHE A 95 16.86 -18.78 -17.08
C PHE A 95 15.90 -19.18 -15.96
N TYR A 96 14.59 -19.07 -16.20
CA TYR A 96 13.56 -19.55 -15.28
C TYR A 96 13.74 -21.03 -14.96
N ASN A 97 13.90 -21.88 -15.98
CA ASN A 97 14.15 -23.31 -15.77
C ASN A 97 15.49 -23.57 -15.08
N TYR A 98 16.52 -22.77 -15.37
CA TYR A 98 17.82 -22.88 -14.70
C TYR A 98 17.69 -22.58 -13.20
N ILE A 99 17.06 -21.47 -12.82
CA ILE A 99 17.00 -21.05 -11.42
C ILE A 99 16.19 -22.03 -10.55
N TYR A 100 15.18 -22.68 -11.12
CA TYR A 100 14.33 -23.64 -10.40
C TYR A 100 14.90 -25.06 -10.25
N ARG A 101 16.11 -25.33 -10.75
CA ARG A 101 16.79 -26.61 -10.47
C ARG A 101 17.12 -26.74 -8.99
N ASP A 102 17.07 -27.96 -8.46
CA ASP A 102 17.27 -28.24 -7.04
C ASP A 102 18.60 -27.71 -6.52
N ASP A 103 19.69 -27.89 -7.27
CA ASP A 103 21.04 -27.41 -6.91
C ASP A 103 21.13 -25.87 -6.88
N ASN A 104 20.43 -25.19 -7.79
CA ASN A 104 20.37 -23.73 -7.82
C ASN A 104 19.45 -23.16 -6.72
N GLN A 105 18.33 -23.82 -6.45
CA GLN A 105 17.48 -23.47 -5.31
C GLN A 105 18.22 -23.67 -3.98
N GLN A 106 18.99 -24.75 -3.84
CA GLN A 106 19.85 -24.98 -2.68
C GLN A 106 20.83 -23.82 -2.48
N ARG A 107 21.57 -23.45 -3.53
CA ARG A 107 22.52 -22.32 -3.48
C ARG A 107 21.84 -20.99 -3.11
N LEU A 108 20.64 -20.74 -3.65
CA LEU A 108 19.88 -19.53 -3.34
C LEU A 108 19.47 -19.47 -1.87
N ILE A 109 19.02 -20.60 -1.30
CA ILE A 109 18.59 -20.71 0.08
C ILE A 109 19.77 -20.63 1.05
N GLU A 110 20.89 -21.28 0.75
CA GLU A 110 22.11 -21.16 1.55
C GLU A 110 22.62 -19.73 1.56
N ALA A 111 22.72 -19.08 0.38
CA ALA A 111 23.17 -17.70 0.28
C ALA A 111 22.23 -16.73 1.03
N GLY A 112 20.92 -16.90 0.86
CA GLY A 112 19.91 -16.11 1.56
C GLY A 112 19.93 -16.27 3.08
N ASN A 113 20.40 -17.41 3.57
CA ASN A 113 20.60 -17.67 4.99
C ASN A 113 22.05 -17.43 5.46
N LYS A 114 22.87 -16.78 4.63
CA LYS A 114 24.29 -16.46 4.91
C LYS A 114 25.13 -17.71 5.24
N HIS A 115 24.88 -18.81 4.53
CA HIS A 115 25.58 -20.08 4.59
C HIS A 115 25.70 -20.63 6.02
N ALA A 116 26.92 -20.75 6.55
CA ALA A 116 27.16 -21.30 7.89
C ALA A 116 26.44 -20.54 9.02
N LEU A 117 26.03 -19.29 8.78
CA LEU A 117 25.27 -18.51 9.77
C LEU A 117 23.83 -18.96 9.91
N LYS A 118 23.23 -19.63 8.91
CA LYS A 118 21.87 -20.19 8.96
C LYS A 118 20.86 -19.21 9.57
N THR A 119 20.75 -18.00 9.02
CA THR A 119 20.01 -16.92 9.67
C THR A 119 18.50 -17.12 9.73
N GLY A 120 17.93 -18.02 8.92
CA GLY A 120 16.48 -18.24 8.85
C GLY A 120 15.72 -17.13 8.12
N GLU A 121 16.44 -16.25 7.42
CA GLU A 121 15.86 -15.16 6.63
C GLU A 121 15.14 -15.68 5.37
N ARG A 122 15.49 -16.89 4.89
CA ARG A 122 14.90 -17.49 3.69
C ARG A 122 14.49 -18.93 3.94
N ASN A 123 13.21 -19.23 3.74
CA ASN A 123 12.68 -20.58 3.84
C ASN A 123 12.44 -21.18 2.46
N PRO A 124 12.86 -22.44 2.22
CA PRO A 124 12.66 -23.10 0.94
C PRO A 124 11.21 -23.54 0.72
N CYS A 125 10.76 -23.50 -0.53
CA CYS A 125 9.58 -24.24 -1.01
C CYS A 125 9.95 -25.48 -1.83
N ASN A 126 11.23 -25.63 -2.21
CA ASN A 126 11.73 -26.79 -2.94
C ASN A 126 11.91 -27.97 -1.96
N ILE A 127 11.26 -29.10 -2.25
CA ILE A 127 11.25 -30.29 -1.39
C ILE A 127 12.67 -30.87 -1.22
N SER A 128 13.45 -30.96 -2.30
CA SER A 128 14.84 -31.45 -2.21
C SER A 128 15.71 -30.56 -1.31
N VAL A 129 15.46 -29.25 -1.28
CA VAL A 129 16.18 -28.32 -0.39
C VAL A 129 15.70 -28.47 1.05
N ILE A 130 14.40 -28.65 1.27
CA ILE A 130 13.83 -28.94 2.59
C ILE A 130 14.46 -30.21 3.19
N ASP A 131 14.64 -31.25 2.38
CA ASP A 131 15.21 -32.54 2.80
C ASP A 131 16.76 -32.53 2.89
N SER A 132 17.41 -31.44 2.51
CA SER A 132 18.87 -31.32 2.52
C SER A 132 19.45 -31.36 3.94
N GLU A 133 20.69 -31.85 4.07
CA GLU A 133 21.44 -31.82 5.33
C GLU A 133 21.54 -30.40 5.90
N TYR A 134 21.67 -29.38 5.04
CA TYR A 134 21.76 -27.99 5.44
C TYR A 134 20.56 -27.53 6.28
N ILE A 135 19.34 -27.88 5.83
CA ILE A 135 18.09 -27.56 6.54
C ILE A 135 17.89 -28.52 7.73
N GLN A 136 18.03 -29.83 7.51
CA GLN A 136 17.70 -30.83 8.52
C GLN A 136 18.62 -30.79 9.76
N SER A 137 19.87 -30.33 9.59
CA SER A 137 20.84 -30.19 10.69
C SER A 137 20.63 -28.97 11.58
N ASP A 138 19.72 -28.06 11.25
CA ASP A 138 19.40 -26.88 12.06
C ASP A 138 17.96 -26.95 12.58
N GLU A 139 17.80 -26.90 13.89
CA GLU A 139 16.50 -27.05 14.54
C GLU A 139 15.51 -25.96 14.12
N ILE A 140 15.97 -24.72 13.99
CA ILE A 140 15.13 -23.57 13.64
C ILE A 140 14.70 -23.69 12.18
N LEU A 141 15.63 -23.90 11.24
CA LEU A 141 15.30 -24.04 9.82
C LEU A 141 14.36 -25.23 9.57
N ASN A 142 14.64 -26.38 10.19
CA ASN A 142 13.82 -27.58 10.08
C ASN A 142 12.41 -27.35 10.62
N CYS A 143 12.28 -26.77 11.82
CA CYS A 143 10.98 -26.53 12.43
C CYS A 143 10.10 -25.62 11.58
N VAL A 144 10.68 -24.58 10.99
CA VAL A 144 9.94 -23.65 10.12
C VAL A 144 9.49 -24.32 8.83
N CYS A 145 10.34 -25.14 8.21
CA CYS A 145 9.93 -25.92 7.04
C CYS A 145 8.76 -26.86 7.37
N LYS A 146 8.78 -27.49 8.55
CA LYS A 146 7.67 -28.34 9.04
C LYS A 146 6.38 -27.55 9.23
N ILE A 147 6.45 -26.34 9.80
CA ILE A 147 5.28 -25.45 9.91
C ILE A 147 4.72 -25.14 8.52
N GLY A 148 5.60 -24.95 7.52
CA GLY A 148 5.23 -24.70 6.13
C GLY A 148 4.28 -25.72 5.49
N PHE A 149 4.20 -26.96 6.02
CA PHE A 149 3.25 -27.98 5.54
C PHE A 149 1.82 -27.81 6.09
N ASP A 150 1.64 -26.99 7.13
CA ASP A 150 0.34 -26.76 7.78
C ASP A 150 0.01 -25.26 7.84
N VAL A 151 0.03 -24.63 6.67
CA VAL A 151 -0.24 -23.21 6.47
C VAL A 151 -1.40 -23.01 5.49
N GLU A 152 -1.97 -21.81 5.50
CA GLU A 152 -2.92 -21.39 4.48
C GLU A 152 -2.27 -20.33 3.58
N PRO A 153 -2.26 -20.50 2.24
CA PRO A 153 -1.73 -19.50 1.35
C PRO A 153 -2.63 -18.26 1.38
N PHE A 154 -2.01 -17.09 1.45
CA PHE A 154 -2.72 -15.82 1.28
C PHE A 154 -3.37 -15.76 -0.11
N PRO A 155 -4.65 -15.37 -0.21
CA PRO A 155 -5.31 -15.17 -1.50
C PRO A 155 -4.58 -14.13 -2.35
N ASN A 156 -4.37 -14.40 -3.63
CA ASN A 156 -3.74 -13.46 -4.58
C ASN A 156 -4.74 -12.85 -5.58
N ILE A 157 -6.02 -12.83 -5.21
CA ILE A 157 -7.10 -12.22 -5.99
C ILE A 157 -6.99 -10.69 -5.97
N SER A 158 -7.60 -10.03 -6.96
CA SER A 158 -7.53 -8.58 -7.13
C SER A 158 -8.10 -7.80 -5.93
N GLU A 159 -9.07 -8.37 -5.23
CA GLU A 159 -9.69 -7.81 -4.03
C GLU A 159 -8.82 -7.97 -2.78
N GLY A 160 -7.73 -8.74 -2.84
CA GLY A 160 -6.79 -8.99 -1.74
C GLY A 160 -6.49 -7.73 -0.89
N PRO A 161 -6.08 -6.61 -1.51
CA PRO A 161 -5.80 -5.36 -0.79
C PRO A 161 -6.94 -4.82 0.09
N LEU A 162 -8.21 -5.10 -0.21
CA LEU A 162 -9.34 -4.72 0.66
C LEU A 162 -9.29 -5.46 1.99
N TRP A 163 -9.03 -6.77 1.94
CA TRP A 163 -8.89 -7.62 3.12
C TRP A 163 -7.67 -7.21 3.95
N TYR A 164 -6.64 -6.69 3.29
CA TYR A 164 -5.40 -6.20 3.92
C TYR A 164 -5.42 -4.71 4.23
N ASN A 165 -6.55 -4.01 4.05
CA ASN A 165 -6.63 -2.60 4.40
C ASN A 165 -6.46 -2.48 5.92
N GLN A 166 -5.21 -2.31 6.31
CA GLN A 166 -4.79 -2.37 7.70
C GLN A 166 -5.60 -1.39 8.51
N ASN A 167 -5.95 -0.22 7.97
CA ASN A 167 -6.67 0.80 8.73
C ASN A 167 -8.05 0.32 9.20
N VAL A 168 -8.91 -0.18 8.31
CA VAL A 168 -10.29 -0.54 8.69
C VAL A 168 -10.30 -1.79 9.55
N THR A 169 -9.60 -2.84 9.12
CA THR A 169 -9.53 -4.11 9.85
C THR A 169 -8.88 -3.93 11.22
N PHE A 170 -7.77 -3.17 11.30
CA PHE A 170 -7.12 -2.85 12.57
C PHE A 170 -8.04 -2.05 13.48
N VAL A 171 -8.71 -1.00 12.98
CA VAL A 171 -9.59 -0.17 13.81
C VAL A 171 -10.74 -1.01 14.36
N THR A 172 -11.36 -1.86 13.55
CA THR A 172 -12.43 -2.75 14.01
C THR A 172 -11.94 -3.71 15.09
N LEU A 173 -10.83 -4.42 14.85
CA LEU A 173 -10.27 -5.35 15.83
C LEU A 173 -9.82 -4.64 17.11
N ALA A 174 -9.20 -3.46 16.99
CA ALA A 174 -8.80 -2.64 18.12
C ALA A 174 -10.02 -2.20 18.95
N GLN A 175 -11.12 -1.82 18.31
CA GLN A 175 -12.37 -1.51 19.02
C GLN A 175 -12.91 -2.75 19.75
N ILE A 176 -12.88 -3.92 19.12
CA ILE A 176 -13.35 -5.18 19.73
C ILE A 176 -12.56 -5.51 21.01
N PHE A 177 -11.24 -5.35 21.00
CA PHE A 177 -10.38 -5.73 22.13
C PHE A 177 -10.19 -4.62 23.17
N PHE A 178 -10.06 -3.36 22.76
CA PHE A 178 -9.71 -2.23 23.63
C PHE A 178 -10.86 -1.23 23.85
N GLY A 179 -12.01 -1.43 23.20
CA GLY A 179 -13.15 -0.53 23.26
C GLY A 179 -13.09 0.63 22.27
N ASP A 180 -14.15 1.43 22.27
CA ASP A 180 -14.29 2.62 21.42
C ASP A 180 -13.25 3.72 21.77
N PRO A 181 -13.21 4.86 21.07
CA PRO A 181 -12.32 5.97 21.43
C PRO A 181 -12.51 6.54 22.85
N TYR A 182 -13.63 6.22 23.52
CA TYR A 182 -13.96 6.63 24.88
C TYR A 182 -13.71 5.51 25.91
N GLY A 183 -13.24 4.34 25.46
CA GLY A 183 -12.97 3.17 26.30
C GLY A 183 -14.20 2.30 26.60
N ASN A 184 -15.34 2.55 25.96
CA ASN A 184 -16.53 1.72 26.17
C ASN A 184 -16.38 0.37 25.44
N LYS A 185 -16.86 -0.70 26.08
CA LYS A 185 -16.94 -2.01 25.43
C LYS A 185 -17.90 -1.95 24.24
N VAL A 186 -17.49 -2.59 23.15
CA VAL A 186 -18.32 -2.74 21.95
C VAL A 186 -18.78 -4.18 21.80
N ASP A 187 -19.92 -4.35 21.14
CA ASP A 187 -20.39 -5.66 20.73
C ASP A 187 -19.54 -6.20 19.57
N ALA A 188 -18.94 -7.37 19.76
CA ALA A 188 -17.99 -7.92 18.82
C ALA A 188 -18.67 -8.43 17.54
N GLU A 189 -19.85 -9.04 17.66
CA GLU A 189 -20.61 -9.56 16.54
C GLU A 189 -21.07 -8.43 15.62
N PHE A 190 -21.64 -7.37 16.20
CA PHE A 190 -22.03 -6.15 15.50
C PHE A 190 -20.85 -5.55 14.73
N LYS A 191 -19.68 -5.44 15.36
CA LYS A 191 -18.48 -4.86 14.73
C LYS A 191 -17.93 -5.72 13.59
N LEU A 192 -17.99 -7.04 13.72
CA LEU A 192 -17.62 -7.96 12.63
C LEU A 192 -18.62 -7.93 11.48
N ASN A 193 -19.92 -7.79 11.77
CA ASN A 193 -20.95 -7.64 10.75
C ASN A 193 -20.85 -6.31 10.01
N GLU A 194 -20.52 -5.22 10.72
CA GLU A 194 -20.20 -3.91 10.14
C GLU A 194 -19.01 -4.01 9.17
N LEU A 195 -17.91 -4.64 9.61
CA LEU A 195 -16.73 -4.88 8.77
C LEU A 195 -17.07 -5.74 7.54
N THR A 196 -17.84 -6.81 7.71
CA THR A 196 -18.24 -7.68 6.61
C THR A 196 -19.09 -6.93 5.59
N SER A 197 -20.05 -6.14 6.05
CA SER A 197 -20.92 -5.33 5.19
C SER A 197 -20.12 -4.29 4.41
N PHE A 198 -19.14 -3.66 5.07
CA PHE A 198 -18.20 -2.75 4.42
C PHE A 198 -17.39 -3.45 3.33
N LEU A 199 -16.75 -4.58 3.65
CA LEU A 199 -15.93 -5.32 2.69
C LEU A 199 -16.76 -5.81 1.49
N LEU A 200 -17.97 -6.32 1.70
CA LEU A 200 -18.86 -6.75 0.62
C LEU A 200 -19.24 -5.59 -0.30
N LYS A 201 -19.50 -4.41 0.26
CA LYS A 201 -19.79 -3.20 -0.52
C LYS A 201 -18.57 -2.78 -1.34
N GLU A 202 -17.38 -2.78 -0.76
CA GLU A 202 -16.15 -2.41 -1.48
C GLU A 202 -15.81 -3.41 -2.59
N VAL A 203 -16.00 -4.70 -2.35
CA VAL A 203 -15.85 -5.74 -3.39
C VAL A 203 -16.85 -5.52 -4.53
N ALA A 204 -18.10 -5.17 -4.21
CA ALA A 204 -19.10 -4.84 -5.23
C ALA A 204 -18.72 -3.59 -6.04
N ASN A 205 -18.20 -2.55 -5.38
CA ASN A 205 -17.71 -1.34 -6.04
C ASN A 205 -16.51 -1.64 -6.97
N MET A 206 -15.56 -2.48 -6.53
CA MET A 206 -14.41 -2.88 -7.35
C MET A 206 -14.80 -3.62 -8.63
N ASN A 207 -15.90 -4.36 -8.57
CA ASN A 207 -16.43 -5.16 -9.67
C ASN A 207 -17.51 -4.43 -10.48
N GLN A 208 -17.77 -3.15 -10.20
CA GLN A 208 -18.74 -2.35 -10.95
C GLN A 208 -18.18 -1.97 -12.32
N GLU A 209 -18.73 -2.57 -13.38
CA GLU A 209 -18.44 -2.16 -14.75
C GLU A 209 -19.21 -0.88 -15.08
N THR A 210 -18.50 0.15 -15.56
CA THR A 210 -19.10 1.38 -16.06
C THR A 210 -19.14 1.32 -17.58
N GLU A 211 -20.32 1.59 -18.16
CA GLU A 211 -20.48 1.56 -19.61
C GLU A 211 -19.52 2.56 -20.28
N PRO A 212 -18.71 2.13 -21.27
CA PRO A 212 -17.85 3.02 -22.03
C PRO A 212 -18.68 4.09 -22.73
N LEU A 213 -18.29 5.36 -22.60
CA LEU A 213 -18.87 6.43 -23.40
C LEU A 213 -18.12 6.50 -24.73
N ASP A 214 -18.75 6.05 -25.80
CA ASP A 214 -18.23 6.26 -27.16
C ASP A 214 -18.47 7.72 -27.57
N ILE A 215 -17.50 8.56 -27.25
CA ILE A 215 -17.49 9.95 -27.67
C ILE A 215 -16.87 10.05 -29.06
N SER A 216 -17.66 10.54 -30.02
CA SER A 216 -17.17 10.81 -31.37
C SER A 216 -15.87 11.64 -31.33
N LYS A 217 -14.89 11.30 -32.18
CA LYS A 217 -13.62 12.05 -32.30
C LYS A 217 -13.85 13.56 -32.51
N ALA A 218 -14.97 13.92 -33.13
CA ALA A 218 -15.39 15.30 -33.33
C ALA A 218 -15.63 16.04 -32.00
N LEU A 219 -16.25 15.40 -31.00
CA LEU A 219 -16.52 16.02 -29.71
C LEU A 219 -15.23 16.23 -28.89
N TYR A 220 -14.25 15.32 -28.98
CA TYR A 220 -12.92 15.54 -28.41
C TYR A 220 -12.23 16.77 -29.01
N ILE A 221 -12.33 16.94 -30.33
CA ILE A 221 -11.78 18.11 -31.02
C ILE A 221 -12.51 19.37 -30.57
N ILE A 222 -13.85 19.34 -30.45
CA ILE A 222 -14.65 20.47 -29.99
C ILE A 222 -14.27 20.88 -28.56
N ILE A 223 -14.13 19.92 -27.64
CA ILE A 223 -13.71 20.18 -26.25
C ILE A 223 -12.28 20.73 -26.22
N GLY A 224 -11.35 20.15 -27.00
CA GLY A 224 -9.98 20.64 -27.11
C GLY A 224 -9.91 22.08 -27.62
N CYS A 225 -10.68 22.41 -28.67
CA CYS A 225 -10.81 23.76 -29.21
C CYS A 225 -11.42 24.74 -28.19
N ALA A 226 -12.43 24.31 -27.42
CA ALA A 226 -13.04 25.13 -26.39
C ALA A 226 -12.06 25.47 -25.26
N VAL A 227 -11.26 24.50 -24.80
CA VAL A 227 -10.21 24.73 -23.78
C VAL A 227 -9.14 25.69 -24.32
N LEU A 228 -8.70 25.51 -25.56
CA LEU A 228 -7.77 26.43 -26.24
C LEU A 228 -8.32 27.86 -26.33
N ALA A 229 -9.62 28.01 -26.67
CA ALA A 229 -10.28 29.30 -26.72
C ALA A 229 -10.37 29.96 -25.34
N VAL A 230 -10.62 29.20 -24.27
CA VAL A 230 -10.60 29.70 -22.88
C VAL A 230 -9.19 30.17 -22.49
N VAL A 231 -8.16 29.38 -22.80
CA VAL A 231 -6.77 29.78 -22.52
C VAL A 231 -6.40 31.05 -23.29
N LEU A 232 -6.72 31.12 -24.58
CA LEU A 232 -6.48 32.30 -25.41
C LEU A 232 -7.23 33.53 -24.91
N SER A 233 -8.50 33.38 -24.52
CA SER A 233 -9.29 34.49 -23.97
C SER A 233 -8.75 34.98 -22.63
N VAL A 234 -8.25 34.10 -21.76
CA VAL A 234 -7.55 34.50 -20.52
C VAL A 234 -6.27 35.26 -20.85
N ILE A 235 -5.46 34.79 -21.80
CA ILE A 235 -4.25 35.49 -22.25
C ILE A 235 -4.59 36.88 -22.80
N ILE A 236 -5.64 36.97 -23.63
CA ILE A 236 -6.13 38.23 -24.18
C ILE A 236 -6.59 39.17 -23.06
N VAL A 237 -7.43 38.70 -22.13
CA VAL A 237 -7.91 39.52 -20.99
C VAL A 237 -6.74 40.00 -20.13
N VAL A 238 -5.78 39.13 -19.79
CA VAL A 238 -4.58 39.52 -19.04
C VAL A 238 -3.76 40.55 -19.82
N SER A 239 -3.61 40.39 -21.13
CA SER A 239 -2.88 41.34 -21.98
C SER A 239 -3.59 42.70 -22.07
N LEU A 240 -4.91 42.73 -22.13
CA LEU A 240 -5.73 43.94 -22.13
C LEU A 240 -5.70 44.65 -20.77
N LEU A 241 -5.74 43.90 -19.67
CA LEU A 241 -5.59 44.42 -18.32
C LEU A 241 -4.19 45.00 -18.07
N LYS A 242 -3.14 44.37 -18.63
CA LYS A 242 -1.76 44.92 -18.63
C LYS A 242 -1.67 46.22 -19.43
N LYS A 243 -2.31 46.32 -20.61
CA LYS A 243 -2.37 47.57 -21.39
C LYS A 243 -3.01 48.72 -20.61
N LYS A 244 -4.13 48.49 -19.91
CA LYS A 244 -4.78 49.52 -19.07
C LYS A 244 -3.92 50.00 -17.88
N LYS A 245 -3.04 49.14 -17.35
CA LYS A 245 -2.10 49.52 -16.27
C LYS A 245 -0.80 50.16 -16.78
N ALA A 246 -0.49 49.99 -18.07
CA ALA A 246 0.77 50.45 -18.68
C ALA A 246 0.80 51.95 -18.99
N ASP A 247 -0.33 52.64 -18.99
CA ASP A 247 -0.39 54.09 -19.26
C ASP A 247 0.33 54.96 -18.20
N HIS A 248 0.79 54.38 -17.08
CA HIS A 248 1.52 55.08 -16.02
C HIS A 248 2.95 54.59 -15.75
N LEU A 249 3.52 53.68 -16.54
CA LEU A 249 4.89 53.18 -16.36
C LEU A 249 5.67 53.22 -17.68
N LYS A 250 6.83 53.90 -17.70
CA LYS A 250 7.71 53.95 -18.87
C LYS A 250 8.14 52.51 -19.26
N PRO A 251 8.05 52.11 -20.54
CA PRO A 251 8.41 50.78 -20.95
C PRO A 251 9.94 50.64 -21.00
N ILE A 252 10.51 49.93 -20.03
CA ILE A 252 11.84 49.32 -20.18
C ILE A 252 11.59 47.98 -20.87
N ASN A 253 11.44 47.99 -22.20
CA ASN A 253 11.25 46.78 -22.99
C ASN A 253 12.38 46.67 -24.02
N ASP A 254 13.55 46.20 -23.59
CA ASP A 254 14.45 45.57 -24.55
C ASP A 254 13.93 44.15 -24.81
N THR A 255 13.24 43.99 -25.93
CA THR A 255 12.55 42.75 -26.31
C THR A 255 13.55 41.60 -26.47
N LYS A 256 14.80 41.91 -26.79
CA LYS A 256 15.88 40.93 -26.93
C LYS A 256 16.30 40.36 -25.58
N GLU A 257 16.47 41.21 -24.57
CA GLU A 257 16.82 40.78 -23.21
C GLU A 257 15.72 39.91 -22.60
N SER A 258 14.45 40.26 -22.84
CA SER A 258 13.30 39.45 -22.40
C SER A 258 13.29 38.06 -23.04
N ILE A 259 13.58 37.96 -24.34
CA ILE A 259 13.66 36.67 -25.06
C ILE A 259 14.81 35.82 -24.51
N VAL A 260 15.98 36.40 -24.29
CA VAL A 260 17.12 35.71 -23.67
C VAL A 260 16.76 35.22 -22.26
N GLY A 261 16.08 36.04 -21.47
CA GLY A 261 15.56 35.65 -20.15
C GLY A 261 14.61 34.45 -20.20
N TYR A 262 13.65 34.43 -21.12
CA TYR A 262 12.76 33.27 -21.29
C TYR A 262 13.47 32.02 -21.81
N LEU A 263 14.47 32.17 -22.69
CA LEU A 263 15.30 31.05 -23.16
C LEU A 263 16.12 30.44 -22.02
N LEU A 264 16.66 31.26 -21.12
CA LEU A 264 17.36 30.80 -19.91
C LEU A 264 16.42 30.12 -18.91
N LEU A 265 15.14 30.53 -18.86
CA LEU A 265 14.10 29.89 -18.05
C LEU A 265 13.47 28.65 -18.69
N LEU A 266 13.73 28.38 -19.98
CA LEU A 266 13.13 27.25 -20.69
C LEU A 266 13.41 25.90 -20.02
N PRO A 267 14.63 25.60 -19.53
CA PRO A 267 14.88 24.38 -18.76
C PRO A 267 14.03 24.29 -17.49
N PHE A 268 13.84 25.40 -16.76
CA PHE A 268 12.98 25.45 -15.58
C PHE A 268 11.52 25.16 -15.96
N PHE A 269 10.98 25.80 -16.99
CA PHE A 269 9.62 25.52 -17.46
C PHE A 269 9.46 24.08 -17.97
N ALA A 270 10.46 23.53 -18.65
CA ALA A 270 10.43 22.14 -19.09
C ALA A 270 10.34 21.19 -17.90
N LEU A 271 11.10 21.44 -16.82
CA LEU A 271 11.01 20.66 -15.58
C LEU A 271 9.65 20.83 -14.91
N VAL A 272 9.12 22.05 -14.81
CA VAL A 272 7.78 22.30 -14.24
C VAL A 272 6.69 21.58 -15.05
N ILE A 273 6.76 21.65 -16.38
CA ILE A 273 5.80 20.97 -17.25
C ILE A 273 5.91 19.45 -17.08
N LEU A 274 7.12 18.90 -17.13
CA LEU A 274 7.36 17.46 -17.08
C LEU A 274 6.98 16.85 -15.72
N PHE A 275 7.34 17.50 -14.62
CA PHE A 275 7.19 16.95 -13.28
C PHE A 275 5.94 17.41 -12.52
N TYR A 276 5.31 18.52 -12.92
CA TYR A 276 4.11 19.03 -12.24
C TYR A 276 2.89 19.06 -13.17
N ILE A 277 2.96 19.77 -14.29
CA ILE A 277 1.77 19.98 -15.14
C ILE A 277 1.35 18.68 -15.81
N TYR A 278 2.29 17.93 -16.38
CA TYR A 278 2.00 16.68 -17.08
C TYR A 278 1.35 15.65 -16.16
N PRO A 279 1.89 15.34 -14.95
CA PRO A 279 1.21 14.43 -14.01
C PRO A 279 -0.19 14.90 -13.60
N ILE A 280 -0.41 16.21 -13.41
CA ILE A 280 -1.74 16.74 -13.07
C ILE A 280 -2.73 16.49 -14.21
N VAL A 281 -2.36 16.84 -15.44
CA VAL A 281 -3.21 16.64 -16.62
C VAL A 281 -3.45 15.15 -16.86
N GLN A 282 -2.42 14.32 -16.69
CA GLN A 282 -2.53 12.86 -16.82
C GLN A 282 -3.50 12.29 -15.79
N ASN A 283 -3.40 12.69 -14.51
CA ASN A 283 -4.32 12.24 -13.46
C ASN A 283 -5.76 12.67 -13.72
N PHE A 284 -5.97 13.90 -14.22
CA PHE A 284 -7.31 14.34 -14.64
C PHE A 284 -7.82 13.56 -15.85
N SER A 285 -6.95 13.20 -16.79
CA SER A 285 -7.35 12.34 -17.90
C SER A 285 -7.74 10.94 -17.42
N LEU A 286 -6.98 10.36 -16.49
CA LEU A 286 -7.26 9.05 -15.91
C LEU A 286 -8.54 9.06 -15.07
N SER A 287 -8.84 10.14 -14.35
CA SER A 287 -10.09 10.25 -13.58
C SER A 287 -11.35 10.27 -14.44
N MET A 288 -11.22 10.53 -15.76
CA MET A 288 -12.32 10.40 -16.73
C MET A 288 -12.42 9.01 -17.37
N THR A 289 -11.64 8.04 -16.88
CA THR A 289 -11.62 6.65 -17.37
C THR A 289 -12.00 5.69 -16.24
N ASN A 290 -12.26 4.42 -16.57
CA ASN A 290 -12.43 3.35 -15.58
C ASN A 290 -11.09 2.78 -15.06
N TYR A 291 -10.00 3.56 -15.12
CA TYR A 291 -8.69 3.17 -14.61
C TYR A 291 -8.76 2.86 -13.10
N SER A 292 -8.36 1.64 -12.75
CA SER A 292 -8.40 1.13 -11.38
C SER A 292 -7.28 0.11 -11.17
N GLY A 293 -7.13 -0.41 -9.94
CA GLY A 293 -6.19 -1.50 -9.65
C GLY A 293 -6.48 -2.79 -10.44
N THR A 294 -7.73 -3.00 -10.87
CA THR A 294 -8.15 -4.11 -11.73
C THR A 294 -8.00 -3.80 -13.22
N ASN A 295 -8.13 -2.53 -13.61
CA ASN A 295 -8.06 -2.05 -14.99
C ASN A 295 -6.86 -1.12 -15.23
N LEU A 296 -5.64 -1.64 -15.06
CA LEU A 296 -4.42 -0.83 -15.15
C LEU A 296 -4.00 -0.46 -16.58
N ARG A 297 -4.42 -1.24 -17.58
CA ARG A 297 -3.95 -1.10 -18.97
C ARG A 297 -5.08 -0.93 -19.98
N ASP A 298 -6.12 -1.74 -19.86
CA ASP A 298 -7.23 -1.79 -20.81
C ASP A 298 -8.40 -0.94 -20.30
N TYR A 299 -8.11 0.29 -19.88
CA TYR A 299 -9.12 1.22 -19.40
C TYR A 299 -9.78 1.99 -20.54
N THR A 300 -11.07 2.27 -20.38
CA THR A 300 -11.92 2.97 -21.33
C THR A 300 -12.36 4.31 -20.78
N PHE A 301 -12.66 5.25 -21.68
CA PHE A 301 -13.19 6.55 -21.29
C PHE A 301 -14.65 6.43 -20.82
N ILE A 302 -14.94 7.00 -19.65
CA ILE A 302 -16.27 6.98 -19.01
C ILE A 302 -16.74 8.39 -18.63
N GLY A 303 -16.05 9.43 -19.11
CA GLY A 303 -16.41 10.83 -18.90
C GLY A 303 -16.43 11.20 -17.42
N PHE A 304 -17.46 11.93 -17.00
CA PHE A 304 -17.61 12.42 -15.63
C PHE A 304 -18.30 11.44 -14.67
N SER A 305 -18.43 10.17 -15.05
CA SER A 305 -19.13 9.15 -14.23
C SER A 305 -18.54 9.04 -12.83
N ASN A 306 -17.20 8.98 -12.71
CA ASN A 306 -16.51 8.95 -11.42
C ASN A 306 -16.84 10.18 -10.54
N TYR A 307 -16.87 11.37 -11.14
CA TYR A 307 -17.20 12.60 -10.44
C TYR A 307 -18.65 12.60 -9.95
N LYS A 308 -19.60 12.10 -10.75
CA LYS A 308 -21.00 11.95 -10.33
C LYS A 308 -21.08 11.12 -9.05
N THR A 309 -20.40 9.95 -9.02
CA THR A 309 -20.37 9.08 -7.83
C THR A 309 -19.80 9.81 -6.60
N ILE A 310 -18.69 10.52 -6.76
CA ILE A 310 -18.06 11.27 -5.65
C ILE A 310 -19.01 12.34 -5.10
N PHE A 311 -19.63 13.14 -5.97
CA PHE A 311 -20.49 14.25 -5.55
C PHE A 311 -21.88 13.81 -5.06
N THR A 312 -22.32 12.58 -5.34
CA THR A 312 -23.59 12.05 -4.83
C THR A 312 -23.42 11.16 -3.59
N ASN A 313 -22.46 10.24 -3.61
CA ASN A 313 -22.35 9.16 -2.62
C ASN A 313 -21.25 9.42 -1.58
N GLU A 314 -20.20 10.16 -1.94
CA GLU A 314 -19.00 10.34 -1.12
C GLU A 314 -18.76 11.79 -0.67
N LEU A 315 -19.73 12.68 -0.95
CA LEU A 315 -19.61 14.11 -0.71
C LEU A 315 -19.24 14.43 0.76
N LYS A 316 -19.81 13.71 1.72
CA LYS A 316 -19.49 13.89 3.14
C LYS A 316 -18.01 13.58 3.44
N GLY A 317 -17.48 12.50 2.86
CA GLY A 317 -16.08 12.12 3.01
C GLY A 317 -15.15 13.15 2.37
N LEU A 318 -15.46 13.58 1.14
CA LEU A 318 -14.72 14.62 0.44
C LEU A 318 -14.68 15.94 1.22
N LEU A 319 -15.83 16.39 1.73
CA LEU A 319 -15.92 17.62 2.53
C LEU A 319 -15.12 17.48 3.84
N GLY A 320 -15.25 16.34 4.53
CA GLY A 320 -14.48 16.07 5.74
C GLY A 320 -12.97 16.13 5.52
N MET A 321 -12.48 15.47 4.47
CA MET A 321 -11.05 15.50 4.10
C MET A 321 -10.59 16.90 3.69
N THR A 322 -11.42 17.65 2.96
CA THR A 322 -11.10 19.01 2.53
C THR A 322 -10.99 19.94 3.74
N VAL A 323 -11.95 19.88 4.66
CA VAL A 323 -11.93 20.66 5.90
C VAL A 323 -10.70 20.30 6.73
N TRP A 324 -10.43 19.01 6.95
CA TRP A 324 -9.25 18.58 7.69
C TRP A 324 -7.95 19.07 7.06
N THR A 325 -7.83 18.96 5.73
CA THR A 325 -6.64 19.42 5.00
C THR A 325 -6.44 20.92 5.13
N LEU A 326 -7.52 21.72 5.04
CA LEU A 326 -7.45 23.16 5.23
C LEU A 326 -7.07 23.53 6.67
N VAL A 327 -7.71 22.90 7.66
CA VAL A 327 -7.39 23.11 9.08
C VAL A 327 -5.92 22.75 9.35
N PHE A 328 -5.49 21.58 8.89
CA PHE A 328 -4.10 21.14 9.03
C PHE A 328 -3.12 22.11 8.38
N ALA A 329 -3.38 22.52 7.13
CA ALA A 329 -2.53 23.47 6.42
C ALA A 329 -2.44 24.81 7.16
N ILE A 330 -3.56 25.34 7.66
CA ILE A 330 -3.60 26.59 8.43
C ILE A 330 -2.85 26.44 9.75
N VAL A 331 -3.08 25.36 10.49
CA VAL A 331 -2.45 25.10 11.79
C VAL A 331 -0.94 24.90 11.64
N VAL A 332 -0.50 24.11 10.66
CA VAL A 332 0.93 23.84 10.42
C VAL A 332 1.62 25.09 9.90
N THR A 333 1.02 25.78 8.93
CA THR A 333 1.61 27.02 8.39
C THR A 333 1.65 28.10 9.47
N GLY A 334 0.55 28.35 10.17
CA GLY A 334 0.49 29.31 11.27
C GLY A 334 1.44 28.95 12.41
N GLY A 335 1.49 27.67 12.80
CA GLY A 335 2.43 27.16 13.78
C GLY A 335 3.88 27.34 13.35
N SER A 336 4.20 27.11 12.07
CA SER A 336 5.55 27.35 11.54
C SER A 336 5.94 28.83 11.55
N PHE A 337 4.98 29.76 11.43
CA PHE A 337 5.27 31.19 11.60
C PHE A 337 5.43 31.60 13.08
N ILE A 338 4.77 30.91 14.01
CA ILE A 338 4.83 31.21 15.45
C ILE A 338 6.05 30.57 16.12
N PHE A 339 6.41 29.35 15.72
CA PHE A 339 7.49 28.54 16.32
C PHE A 339 8.72 28.39 15.42
N GLY A 340 8.64 28.82 14.16
CA GLY A 340 9.73 28.75 13.17
C GLY A 340 10.49 30.06 12.95
N THR A 341 10.29 31.05 13.84
CA THR A 341 11.36 31.97 14.28
C THR A 341 11.92 31.44 15.58
#